data_AF-A0A6N7HJN0-F1
#
_entry.id   AF-A0A6N7HJN0-F1
#
_cell.length_a   1.000
_cell.length_b   1.000
_cell.length_c   1.000
_cell.angle_alpha   90.00
_cell.angle_beta   90.00
_cell.angle_gamma   90.00
#
_symmetry.space_group_name_H-M   'P 1'
#
loop_
_entity.id
_entity.type
_entity.pdbx_description
1 polymer ?
#
loop_
_entity_poly.entity_id
_entity_poly.type
_entity_poly.pdbx_seq_one_letter_code
_entity_poly.pdbx_strand_id
1 'polypeptide(L)'
;MRLSILDHGHRRRARLFFAMTGRDAPDIVRMLLYRPDFFARPLLAITVPAMRGPSYWTPAEREYLGMRTAQLHQCPFCVDSHAELTRIAGDGEINPDDAASARPELRAIRAFLDTTQPPAQLDGGTVAGLPEPALREALHVDLVWNIIDRLANAFGFALRGDQLHSGTRALHRFGYRFPGFLLAGGDRSDHGGPIENLRHAVFHAPATTAPELRAAAGTGDGRTEPWPSYTALVRDASYRVAESDITRLTAAGHTEDEIFEVTVAAAVGAALRSFDAGRRALGNDPG
;
A
#
# COMPACT_ATOMS: atom_id res chain seq x y z
N MET A 1 2.01 7.77 -15.51
CA MET A 1 0.89 7.29 -14.66
C MET A 1 -0.37 8.09 -14.98
N ARG A 2 -1.55 7.71 -14.48
CA ARG A 2 -2.81 8.44 -14.71
C ARG A 2 -2.80 9.86 -14.13
N LEU A 3 -2.02 10.09 -13.07
CA LEU A 3 -1.68 11.43 -12.61
C LEU A 3 -0.33 11.82 -13.17
N SER A 4 -0.30 12.86 -14.00
CA SER A 4 0.92 13.38 -14.61
C SER A 4 1.88 13.99 -13.58
N ILE A 5 1.37 14.47 -12.45
CA ILE A 5 2.12 15.07 -11.36
C ILE A 5 3.02 14.04 -10.65
N LEU A 6 2.66 12.76 -10.71
CA LEU A 6 3.49 11.67 -10.21
C LEU A 6 4.71 11.39 -11.10
N ASP A 7 4.73 11.90 -12.33
CA ASP A 7 5.88 11.78 -13.24
C ASP A 7 6.77 13.04 -13.22
N HIS A 8 6.18 14.21 -12.98
CA HIS A 8 6.86 15.49 -13.21
C HIS A 8 6.86 16.45 -12.01
N GLY A 9 5.95 16.27 -11.05
CA GLY A 9 5.70 17.20 -9.94
C GLY A 9 6.66 17.07 -8.74
N HIS A 10 7.77 16.36 -8.89
CA HIS A 10 8.67 16.06 -7.78
C HIS A 10 9.44 17.27 -7.25
N ARG A 11 9.69 17.25 -5.94
CA ARG A 11 10.60 18.21 -5.26
C ARG A 11 12.00 18.16 -5.88
N ARG A 12 12.74 19.29 -5.81
CA ARG A 12 14.09 19.43 -6.42
C ARG A 12 15.04 18.27 -6.11
N ARG A 13 15.09 17.82 -4.85
CA ARG A 13 15.93 16.71 -4.40
C ARG A 13 15.58 15.36 -5.05
N ALA A 14 14.29 15.09 -5.27
CA ALA A 14 13.84 13.86 -5.92
C ALA A 14 14.11 13.92 -7.44
N ARG A 15 13.93 15.08 -8.07
CA ARG A 15 14.33 15.28 -9.48
C ARG A 15 15.82 15.06 -9.70
N LEU A 16 16.67 15.57 -8.79
CA LEU A 16 18.11 15.34 -8.85
C LEU A 16 18.44 13.85 -8.66
N PHE A 17 17.79 13.17 -7.72
CA PHE A 17 17.95 11.74 -7.53
C PHE A 17 17.63 10.95 -8.81
N PHE A 18 16.47 11.19 -9.44
CA PHE A 18 16.12 10.53 -10.71
C PHE A 18 17.10 10.85 -11.85
N ALA A 19 17.61 12.07 -11.91
CA ALA A 19 18.63 12.42 -12.90
C ALA A 19 19.93 11.62 -12.72
N MET A 20 20.30 11.29 -11.48
CA MET A 20 21.51 10.52 -11.16
C MET A 20 21.32 9.01 -11.25
N THR A 21 20.15 8.48 -10.87
CA THR A 21 19.91 7.03 -10.82
C THR A 21 19.31 6.44 -12.10
N GLY A 22 19.04 7.27 -13.11
CA GLY A 22 18.39 6.87 -14.35
C GLY A 22 16.90 7.23 -14.39
N ARG A 23 16.41 7.49 -15.60
CA ARG A 23 15.05 8.01 -15.85
C ARG A 23 13.94 6.97 -15.73
N ASP A 24 14.27 5.67 -15.75
CA ASP A 24 13.31 4.57 -15.71
C ASP A 24 13.01 4.08 -14.28
N ALA A 25 12.92 5.01 -13.33
CA ALA A 25 12.50 4.69 -11.97
C ALA A 25 11.10 4.03 -11.99
N PRO A 26 10.91 2.90 -11.29
CA PRO A 26 9.60 2.25 -11.20
C PRO A 26 8.52 3.20 -10.67
N ASP A 27 7.28 3.02 -11.13
CA ASP A 27 6.14 3.90 -10.79
C ASP A 27 5.94 4.04 -9.26
N ILE A 28 6.14 2.95 -8.51
CA ILE A 28 6.12 2.97 -7.04
C ILE A 28 7.14 3.95 -6.44
N VAL A 29 8.36 4.02 -7.00
CA VAL A 29 9.41 4.93 -6.51
C VAL A 29 9.01 6.38 -6.78
N ARG A 30 8.48 6.66 -7.97
CA ARG A 30 7.96 7.99 -8.31
C ARG A 30 6.87 8.42 -7.35
N MET A 31 5.88 7.55 -7.11
CA MET A 31 4.80 7.83 -6.15
C MET A 31 5.32 8.07 -4.73
N LEU A 32 6.24 7.24 -4.22
CA LEU A 32 6.79 7.39 -2.87
C LEU A 32 7.59 8.70 -2.70
N LEU A 33 8.23 9.19 -3.76
CA LEU A 33 9.03 10.43 -3.72
C LEU A 33 8.25 11.70 -4.10
N TYR A 34 6.98 11.59 -4.48
CA TYR A 34 6.15 12.75 -4.84
C TYR A 34 5.90 13.68 -3.64
N ARG A 35 5.20 13.20 -2.62
CA ARG A 35 4.93 13.92 -1.36
C ARG A 35 5.21 13.03 -0.15
N PRO A 36 6.49 12.73 0.13
CA PRO A 36 6.84 11.71 1.10
C PRO A 36 6.38 12.04 2.53
N ASP A 37 6.32 13.32 2.87
CA ASP A 37 5.91 13.82 4.19
C ASP A 37 4.43 13.51 4.49
N PHE A 38 3.58 13.50 3.45
CA PHE A 38 2.14 13.25 3.57
C PHE A 38 1.83 11.75 3.72
N PHE A 39 2.58 10.89 3.02
CA PHE A 39 2.22 9.48 2.89
C PHE A 39 3.40 8.51 2.97
N ALA A 40 4.42 8.69 2.14
CA ALA A 40 5.43 7.65 1.96
C ALA A 40 6.25 7.40 3.23
N ARG A 41 6.60 8.44 3.99
CA ARG A 41 7.41 8.28 5.20
C ARG A 41 6.69 7.48 6.29
N PRO A 42 5.46 7.82 6.72
CA PRO A 42 4.75 7.00 7.71
C PRO A 42 4.46 5.58 7.18
N LEU A 43 4.15 5.42 5.88
CA LEU A 43 4.00 4.09 5.29
C LEU A 43 5.28 3.27 5.40
N LEU A 44 6.43 3.83 5.01
CA LEU A 44 7.72 3.13 5.04
C LEU A 44 8.19 2.77 6.46
N ALA A 45 7.74 3.51 7.48
CA ALA A 45 7.96 3.17 8.88
C ALA A 45 7.26 1.85 9.28
N ILE A 46 6.23 1.44 8.54
CA ILE A 46 5.56 0.14 8.68
C ILE A 46 6.16 -0.88 7.70
N THR A 47 6.32 -0.51 6.42
CA THR A 47 6.79 -1.40 5.36
C THR A 47 8.17 -1.98 5.62
N VAL A 48 9.14 -1.17 6.07
CA VAL A 48 10.52 -1.64 6.24
C VAL A 48 10.62 -2.69 7.35
N PRO A 49 10.08 -2.47 8.57
CA PRO A 49 10.03 -3.53 9.58
C PRO A 49 9.21 -4.75 9.13
N ALA A 50 8.04 -4.55 8.52
CA ALA A 50 7.18 -5.66 8.10
C ALA A 50 7.89 -6.57 7.09
N MET A 51 8.53 -6.01 6.06
CA MET A 51 9.13 -6.77 4.95
C MET A 51 10.60 -7.16 5.15
N ARG A 52 11.33 -6.47 6.02
CA ARG A 52 12.80 -6.66 6.18
C ARG A 52 13.26 -6.81 7.62
N GLY A 53 12.40 -6.56 8.60
CA GLY A 53 12.71 -6.80 10.01
C GLY A 53 12.73 -8.30 10.35
N PRO A 54 13.23 -8.64 11.55
CA PRO A 54 13.04 -9.96 12.14
C PRO A 54 11.55 -10.32 12.14
N SER A 55 11.20 -11.54 11.75
CA SER A 55 9.82 -11.99 11.61
C SER A 55 9.74 -13.51 11.73
N TYR A 56 8.58 -14.00 12.16
CA TYR A 56 8.20 -15.40 12.05
C TYR A 56 8.11 -15.88 10.59
N TRP A 57 7.76 -14.95 9.68
CA TRP A 57 7.61 -15.22 8.26
C TRP A 57 8.93 -14.99 7.53
N THR A 58 9.30 -15.92 6.67
CA THR A 58 10.51 -15.74 5.84
C THR A 58 10.33 -14.55 4.89
N PRO A 59 11.41 -13.96 4.37
CA PRO A 59 11.30 -12.93 3.33
C PRO A 59 10.40 -13.37 2.17
N ALA A 60 10.50 -14.62 1.70
CA ALA A 60 9.68 -15.12 0.61
C ALA A 60 8.20 -15.28 1.00
N GLU A 61 7.91 -15.74 2.22
CA GLU A 61 6.53 -15.84 2.71
C GLU A 61 5.84 -14.48 2.80
N ARG A 62 6.58 -13.42 3.18
CA ARG A 62 6.04 -12.06 3.22
C ARG A 62 5.75 -11.50 1.83
N GLU A 63 6.63 -11.76 0.86
CA GLU A 63 6.39 -11.40 -0.55
C GLU A 63 5.21 -12.21 -1.11
N TYR A 64 5.07 -13.49 -0.75
CA TYR A 64 3.93 -14.32 -1.12
C TYR A 64 2.62 -13.78 -0.55
N LEU A 65 2.57 -13.37 0.72
CA LEU A 65 1.40 -12.71 1.32
C LEU A 65 1.05 -11.40 0.58
N GLY A 66 2.06 -10.62 0.20
CA GLY A 66 1.88 -9.43 -0.65
C GLY A 66 1.27 -9.78 -2.02
N MET A 67 1.81 -10.79 -2.71
CA MET A 67 1.28 -11.28 -3.99
C MET A 67 -0.18 -11.73 -3.87
N ARG A 68 -0.53 -12.50 -2.84
CA ARG A 68 -1.92 -12.96 -2.64
C ARG A 68 -2.87 -11.80 -2.38
N THR A 69 -2.42 -10.75 -1.72
CA THR A 69 -3.20 -9.52 -1.49
C THR A 69 -3.38 -8.75 -2.80
N ALA A 70 -2.34 -8.68 -3.62
CA ALA A 70 -2.41 -8.09 -4.96
C ALA A 70 -3.37 -8.83 -5.90
N GLN A 71 -3.45 -10.17 -5.79
CA GLN A 71 -4.42 -10.98 -6.54
C GLN A 71 -5.87 -10.62 -6.17
N LEU A 72 -6.16 -10.43 -4.88
CA LEU A 72 -7.48 -10.00 -4.41
C LEU A 72 -7.87 -8.63 -4.98
N HIS A 73 -6.93 -7.69 -5.01
CA HIS A 73 -7.15 -6.36 -5.56
C HIS A 73 -7.04 -6.28 -7.08
N GLN A 74 -6.76 -7.41 -7.75
CA GLN A 74 -6.53 -7.47 -9.20
C GLN A 74 -5.49 -6.45 -9.65
N CYS A 75 -4.32 -6.44 -9.00
CA CYS A 75 -3.23 -5.51 -9.30
C CYS A 75 -2.07 -6.19 -10.04
N PRO A 76 -2.01 -6.14 -11.39
CA PRO A 76 -1.01 -6.88 -12.16
C PRO A 76 0.43 -6.47 -11.81
N PHE A 77 0.67 -5.17 -11.64
CA PHE A 77 1.99 -4.65 -11.25
C PHE A 77 2.50 -5.32 -9.97
N CYS A 78 1.66 -5.39 -8.93
CA CYS A 78 2.04 -5.99 -7.65
C CYS A 78 2.10 -7.52 -7.73
N VAL A 79 1.15 -8.17 -8.43
CA VAL A 79 1.17 -9.64 -8.62
C VAL A 79 2.48 -10.09 -9.24
N ASP A 80 2.87 -9.49 -10.37
CA ASP A 80 4.08 -9.86 -11.10
C ASP A 80 5.34 -9.56 -10.29
N SER A 81 5.40 -8.36 -9.66
CA SER A 81 6.55 -7.94 -8.87
C SER A 81 6.76 -8.83 -7.64
N HIS A 82 5.70 -9.17 -6.92
CA HIS A 82 5.79 -10.02 -5.73
C HIS A 82 6.01 -11.48 -6.06
N ALA A 83 5.46 -12.00 -7.17
CA ALA A 83 5.80 -13.34 -7.65
C ALA A 83 7.30 -13.46 -7.90
N GLU A 84 7.90 -12.48 -8.58
CA GLU A 84 9.34 -12.47 -8.83
C GLU A 84 10.16 -12.32 -7.54
N LEU A 85 9.76 -11.43 -6.63
CA LEU A 85 10.42 -11.27 -5.33
C LEU A 85 10.33 -12.54 -4.47
N THR A 86 9.21 -13.26 -4.55
CA THR A 86 9.03 -14.56 -3.88
C THR A 86 10.05 -15.58 -4.41
N ARG A 87 10.24 -15.66 -5.73
CA ARG A 87 11.24 -16.55 -6.35
C ARG A 87 12.67 -16.17 -5.92
N ILE A 88 13.00 -14.88 -5.95
CA ILE A 88 14.33 -14.37 -5.58
C ILE A 88 14.63 -14.63 -4.10
N ALA A 89 13.66 -14.42 -3.22
CA ALA A 89 13.86 -14.49 -1.78
C ALA A 89 13.76 -15.91 -1.21
N GLY A 90 13.02 -16.80 -1.88
CA GLY A 90 12.67 -18.12 -1.34
C GLY A 90 13.66 -19.23 -1.63
N ASP A 91 14.55 -19.07 -2.62
CA ASP A 91 15.46 -20.15 -3.06
C ASP A 91 14.74 -21.51 -3.23
N GLY A 92 13.49 -21.47 -3.69
CA GLY A 92 12.62 -22.65 -3.85
C GLY A 92 11.75 -23.05 -2.65
N GLU A 93 11.83 -22.38 -1.50
CA GLU A 93 11.01 -22.64 -0.29
C GLU A 93 9.51 -22.57 -0.59
N ILE A 94 9.10 -21.60 -1.41
CA ILE A 94 7.71 -21.35 -1.77
C ILE A 94 7.62 -21.00 -3.25
N ASN A 95 6.68 -21.63 -3.94
CA ASN A 95 6.40 -21.37 -5.35
C ASN A 95 5.22 -20.40 -5.45
N PRO A 96 5.40 -19.18 -6.01
CA PRO A 96 4.30 -18.22 -6.16
C PRO A 96 3.17 -18.76 -7.06
N ASP A 97 3.48 -19.67 -7.97
CA ASP A 97 2.54 -20.22 -8.94
C ASP A 97 1.80 -21.47 -8.40
N ASP A 98 2.18 -21.99 -7.22
CA ASP A 98 1.55 -23.14 -6.59
C ASP A 98 1.24 -22.88 -5.11
N ALA A 99 -0.04 -22.66 -4.80
CA ALA A 99 -0.49 -22.42 -3.44
C ALA A 99 -0.32 -23.63 -2.49
N ALA A 100 -0.16 -24.84 -3.01
CA ALA A 100 0.10 -26.01 -2.19
C ALA A 100 1.53 -26.01 -1.60
N SER A 101 2.46 -25.26 -2.23
CA SER A 101 3.83 -25.10 -1.74
C SER A 101 3.93 -24.32 -0.41
N ALA A 102 2.95 -23.47 -0.11
CA ALA A 102 2.90 -22.73 1.15
C ALA A 102 2.67 -23.67 2.33
N ARG A 103 3.47 -23.57 3.41
CA ARG A 103 3.28 -24.39 4.63
C ARG A 103 1.92 -24.14 5.31
N PRO A 104 1.42 -25.08 6.16
CA PRO A 104 0.11 -24.97 6.79
C PRO A 104 -0.14 -23.64 7.51
N GLU A 105 0.87 -23.12 8.21
CA GLU A 105 0.83 -21.85 8.94
C GLU A 105 0.54 -20.66 8.03
N LEU A 106 1.23 -20.61 6.87
CA LEU A 106 1.07 -19.54 5.89
C LEU A 106 -0.32 -19.59 5.22
N ARG A 107 -0.82 -20.79 4.96
CA ARG A 107 -2.18 -20.99 4.44
C ARG A 107 -3.24 -20.58 5.46
N ALA A 108 -3.04 -20.91 6.74
CA ALA A 108 -3.95 -20.56 7.82
C ALA A 108 -4.04 -19.04 8.03
N ILE A 109 -2.90 -18.35 8.08
CA ILE A 109 -2.89 -16.89 8.21
C ILE A 109 -3.47 -16.20 6.96
N ARG A 110 -3.23 -16.75 5.76
CA ARG A 110 -3.84 -16.20 4.53
C ARG A 110 -5.36 -16.31 4.57
N ALA A 111 -5.88 -17.49 4.92
CA ALA A 111 -7.31 -17.70 5.05
C ALA A 111 -7.94 -16.73 6.07
N PHE A 112 -7.25 -16.46 7.18
CA PHE A 112 -7.67 -15.44 8.13
C PHE A 112 -7.69 -14.03 7.54
N LEU A 113 -6.62 -13.61 6.87
CA LEU A 113 -6.56 -12.29 6.21
C LEU A 113 -7.65 -12.11 5.15
N ASP A 114 -8.07 -13.20 4.48
CA ASP A 114 -9.21 -13.15 3.55
C ASP A 114 -10.52 -12.78 4.27
N THR A 115 -10.71 -13.24 5.51
CA THR A 115 -11.92 -12.92 6.30
C THR A 115 -11.98 -11.47 6.76
N THR A 116 -10.86 -10.72 6.72
CA THR A 116 -10.82 -9.32 7.14
C THR A 116 -11.11 -8.35 6.00
N GLN A 117 -11.30 -8.83 4.77
CA GLN A 117 -11.48 -7.99 3.58
C GLN A 117 -12.97 -7.83 3.21
N PRO A 118 -13.43 -6.64 2.77
CA PRO A 118 -14.81 -6.47 2.29
C PRO A 118 -15.13 -7.36 1.07
N PRO A 119 -16.37 -7.86 0.91
CA PRO A 119 -17.54 -7.67 1.76
C PRO A 119 -17.63 -8.67 2.94
N ALA A 120 -16.56 -9.41 3.28
CA ALA A 120 -16.62 -10.37 4.37
C ALA A 120 -16.80 -9.65 5.71
N GLN A 121 -17.90 -9.96 6.40
CA GLN A 121 -18.05 -9.77 7.84
C GLN A 121 -17.91 -11.14 8.51
N LEU A 122 -16.93 -11.18 9.41
CA LEU A 122 -16.45 -12.29 10.22
C LEU A 122 -17.53 -13.26 10.71
N ASP A 123 -17.34 -14.55 10.43
CA ASP A 123 -17.38 -15.55 11.50
C ASP A 123 -15.94 -15.74 11.95
N GLY A 124 -15.67 -15.53 13.25
CA GLY A 124 -14.34 -15.50 13.84
C GLY A 124 -13.48 -16.70 13.45
N GLY A 125 -12.63 -16.51 12.44
CA GLY A 125 -11.59 -17.46 12.09
C GLY A 125 -10.51 -17.40 13.16
N THR A 126 -10.50 -18.32 14.11
CA THR A 126 -9.35 -18.49 15.01
C THR A 126 -8.20 -19.10 14.20
N VAL A 127 -7.08 -18.39 14.07
CA VAL A 127 -5.83 -19.01 13.60
C VAL A 127 -5.18 -19.74 14.75
N ALA A 128 -5.75 -20.90 15.11
CA ALA A 128 -5.24 -21.70 16.21
C ALA A 128 -3.79 -22.13 15.95
N GLY A 129 -2.91 -21.94 16.95
CA GLY A 129 -1.54 -22.46 16.94
C GLY A 129 -0.46 -21.51 16.41
N LEU A 130 -0.79 -20.31 15.93
CA LEU A 130 0.24 -19.31 15.58
C LEU A 130 0.62 -18.42 16.77
N PRO A 131 1.91 -18.10 16.94
CA PRO A 131 2.34 -17.10 17.92
C PRO A 131 1.74 -15.72 17.61
N GLU A 132 1.39 -14.97 18.65
CA GLU A 132 0.84 -13.61 18.52
C GLU A 132 1.71 -12.68 17.65
N PRO A 133 3.07 -12.69 17.73
CA PRO A 133 3.90 -11.91 16.82
C PRO A 133 3.68 -12.24 15.34
N ALA A 134 3.50 -13.53 15.00
CA ALA A 134 3.27 -13.95 13.61
C ALA A 134 1.97 -13.37 13.05
N LEU A 135 0.91 -13.35 13.86
CA LEU A 135 -0.39 -12.78 13.50
C LEU A 135 -0.28 -11.26 13.26
N ARG A 136 0.38 -10.56 14.18
CA ARG A 136 0.62 -9.11 14.10
C ARG A 136 1.46 -8.73 12.88
N GLU A 137 2.51 -9.47 12.61
CA GLU A 137 3.40 -9.26 11.46
C GLU A 137 2.65 -9.45 10.13
N ALA A 138 1.80 -10.48 10.04
CA ALA A 138 0.99 -10.71 8.84
C ALA A 138 -0.04 -9.60 8.61
N LEU A 139 -0.67 -9.06 9.67
CA LEU A 139 -1.55 -7.90 9.57
C LEU A 139 -0.83 -6.65 9.06
N HIS A 140 0.43 -6.43 9.45
CA HIS A 140 1.22 -5.31 8.91
C HIS A 140 1.56 -5.50 7.42
N VAL A 141 1.87 -6.72 7.00
CA VAL A 141 2.11 -7.05 5.58
C VAL A 141 0.84 -6.80 4.77
N ASP A 142 -0.32 -7.28 5.24
CA ASP A 142 -1.61 -7.04 4.60
C ASP A 142 -1.93 -5.55 4.50
N LEU A 143 -1.81 -4.79 5.60
CA LEU A 143 -2.06 -3.34 5.62
C LEU A 143 -1.24 -2.61 4.55
N VAL A 144 0.05 -2.89 4.44
CA VAL A 144 0.94 -2.22 3.46
C VAL A 144 0.50 -2.52 2.03
N TRP A 145 0.31 -3.79 1.69
CA TRP A 145 0.02 -4.16 0.30
C TRP A 145 -1.42 -3.84 -0.09
N ASN A 146 -2.36 -3.91 0.85
CA ASN A 146 -3.72 -3.43 0.65
C ASN A 146 -3.79 -1.95 0.25
N ILE A 147 -2.92 -1.11 0.83
CA ILE A 147 -2.75 0.29 0.42
C ILE A 147 -2.10 0.38 -0.97
N ILE A 148 -0.93 -0.24 -1.14
CA ILE A 148 -0.14 -0.09 -2.37
C ILE A 148 -0.87 -0.64 -3.59
N ASP A 149 -1.58 -1.76 -3.48
CA ASP A 149 -2.33 -2.35 -4.59
C ASP A 149 -3.41 -1.41 -5.11
N ARG A 150 -4.16 -0.78 -4.18
CA ARG A 150 -5.19 0.21 -4.54
C ARG A 150 -4.59 1.43 -5.22
N LEU A 151 -3.45 1.91 -4.73
CA LEU A 151 -2.75 3.06 -5.32
C LEU A 151 -2.14 2.72 -6.69
N ALA A 152 -1.51 1.55 -6.81
CA ALA A 152 -0.95 1.07 -8.06
C ALA A 152 -2.04 0.94 -9.13
N ASN A 153 -3.19 0.37 -8.75
CA ASN A 153 -4.35 0.29 -9.62
C ASN A 153 -4.94 1.65 -9.96
N ALA A 154 -5.13 2.55 -8.99
CA ALA A 154 -5.73 3.86 -9.21
C ALA A 154 -4.84 4.75 -10.09
N PHE A 155 -3.54 4.79 -9.81
CA PHE A 155 -2.57 5.59 -10.56
C PHE A 155 -2.09 4.92 -11.84
N GLY A 156 -2.43 3.65 -12.08
CA GLY A 156 -2.12 2.95 -13.33
C GLY A 156 -0.64 2.65 -13.44
N PHE A 157 -0.08 2.02 -12.41
CA PHE A 157 1.29 1.54 -12.43
C PHE A 157 1.45 0.50 -13.53
N ALA A 158 2.57 0.56 -14.24
CA ALA A 158 2.92 -0.40 -15.26
C ALA A 158 4.37 -0.85 -15.10
N LEU A 159 4.62 -2.14 -15.31
CA LEU A 159 5.97 -2.65 -15.54
C LEU A 159 6.37 -2.30 -16.97
N ARG A 160 7.37 -1.43 -17.15
CA ARG A 160 7.87 -1.01 -18.46
C ARG A 160 9.24 -1.63 -18.72
N GLY A 161 9.43 -2.24 -19.90
CA GLY A 161 10.73 -2.81 -20.29
C GLY A 161 11.21 -3.93 -19.36
N ASP A 162 12.48 -3.88 -18.96
CA ASP A 162 13.12 -4.91 -18.10
C ASP A 162 12.86 -4.72 -16.60
N GLN A 163 12.02 -3.74 -16.21
CA GLN A 163 11.77 -3.35 -14.82
C GLN A 163 11.32 -4.50 -13.92
N LEU A 164 10.68 -5.54 -14.48
CA LEU A 164 10.31 -6.73 -13.73
C LEU A 164 11.53 -7.46 -13.16
N HIS A 165 12.67 -7.48 -13.85
CA HIS A 165 13.89 -8.16 -13.36
C HIS A 165 14.90 -7.17 -12.77
N SER A 166 15.08 -5.99 -13.38
CA SER A 166 16.04 -4.97 -12.94
C SER A 166 15.51 -4.19 -11.73
N GLY A 167 14.24 -3.80 -11.76
CA GLY A 167 13.55 -3.04 -10.72
C GLY A 167 13.27 -3.87 -9.47
N THR A 168 12.79 -5.10 -9.60
CA THR A 168 12.57 -6.02 -8.45
C THR A 168 13.89 -6.38 -7.78
N ARG A 169 14.97 -6.61 -8.53
CA ARG A 169 16.30 -6.86 -7.97
C ARG A 169 16.84 -5.65 -7.21
N ALA A 170 16.61 -4.44 -7.72
CA ALA A 170 16.96 -3.20 -7.01
C ALA A 170 16.11 -3.04 -5.74
N LEU A 171 14.79 -3.25 -5.81
CA LEU A 171 13.89 -3.23 -4.65
C LEU A 171 14.29 -4.26 -3.59
N HIS A 172 14.63 -5.49 -4.01
CA HIS A 172 15.14 -6.54 -3.14
C HIS A 172 16.46 -6.13 -2.48
N ARG A 173 17.39 -5.56 -3.24
CA ARG A 173 18.72 -5.15 -2.77
C ARG A 173 18.69 -3.95 -1.83
N PHE A 174 17.81 -2.97 -2.07
CA PHE A 174 17.71 -1.75 -1.27
C PHE A 174 16.62 -1.82 -0.19
N GLY A 175 15.76 -2.85 -0.20
CA GLY A 175 14.86 -3.20 0.89
C GLY A 175 13.86 -2.11 1.25
N TYR A 176 13.29 -1.43 0.26
CA TYR A 176 12.35 -0.32 0.44
C TYR A 176 12.93 0.89 1.18
N ARG A 177 14.26 1.03 1.27
CA ARG A 177 14.91 2.17 1.93
C ARG A 177 15.29 3.25 0.93
N PHE A 178 15.01 4.50 1.30
CA PHE A 178 15.47 5.69 0.59
C PHE A 178 16.45 6.49 1.45
N PRO A 179 17.41 7.20 0.83
CA PRO A 179 18.19 8.21 1.54
C PRO A 179 17.28 9.18 2.32
N GLY A 180 17.55 9.35 3.62
CA GLY A 180 16.65 10.09 4.52
C GLY A 180 16.35 11.53 4.08
N PHE A 181 17.29 12.18 3.38
CA PHE A 181 17.08 13.52 2.85
C PHE A 181 15.96 13.59 1.79
N LEU A 182 15.70 12.51 1.05
CA LEU A 182 14.61 12.43 0.07
C LEU A 182 13.23 12.43 0.75
N LEU A 183 13.15 11.83 1.94
CA LEU A 183 11.94 11.69 2.74
C LEU A 183 11.78 12.80 3.80
N ALA A 184 12.67 13.79 3.83
CA ALA A 184 12.71 14.77 4.91
C ALA A 184 11.61 15.84 4.80
N GLY A 185 10.93 16.14 5.90
CA GLY A 185 9.86 17.15 5.99
C GLY A 185 8.64 16.62 6.73
N GLY A 186 7.62 17.46 6.91
CA GLY A 186 6.39 17.13 7.63
C GLY A 186 6.53 16.97 9.14
N ASP A 187 5.39 16.81 9.82
CA ASP A 187 5.29 16.58 11.27
C ASP A 187 6.01 15.30 11.67
N ARG A 188 6.91 15.36 12.67
CA ARG A 188 7.67 14.20 13.16
C ARG A 188 7.18 13.68 14.51
N SER A 189 6.08 14.24 15.00
CA SER A 189 5.49 13.84 16.27
C SER A 189 5.06 12.38 16.22
N ASP A 190 5.29 11.67 17.32
CA ASP A 190 4.81 10.30 17.47
C ASP A 190 3.39 10.34 18.07
N HIS A 191 2.45 9.76 17.35
CA HIS A 191 1.01 9.72 17.65
C HIS A 191 0.59 8.34 18.19
N GLY A 192 1.52 7.59 18.80
CA GLY A 192 1.25 6.27 19.36
C GLY A 192 1.73 5.10 18.50
N GLY A 193 2.73 5.34 17.64
CA GLY A 193 3.39 4.31 16.83
C GLY A 193 3.10 4.40 15.33
N PRO A 194 3.74 3.54 14.51
CA PRO A 194 3.77 3.69 13.05
C PRO A 194 2.40 3.75 12.36
N ILE A 195 1.41 2.97 12.83
CA ILE A 195 0.06 2.92 12.26
C ILE A 195 -0.69 4.21 12.58
N GLU A 196 -0.64 4.69 13.82
CA GLU A 196 -1.30 5.95 14.20
C GLU A 196 -0.61 7.17 13.59
N ASN A 197 0.70 7.11 13.37
CA ASN A 197 1.42 8.09 12.58
C ASN A 197 0.94 8.13 11.11
N LEU A 198 0.61 6.98 10.52
CA LEU A 198 -0.01 6.93 9.19
C LEU A 198 -1.41 7.53 9.20
N ARG A 199 -2.26 7.19 10.19
CA ARG A 199 -3.60 7.79 10.34
C ARG A 199 -3.51 9.31 10.46
N HIS A 200 -2.65 9.79 11.35
CA HIS A 200 -2.45 11.21 11.58
C HIS A 200 -2.01 11.93 10.29
N ALA A 201 -0.96 11.43 9.64
CA ALA A 201 -0.44 12.05 8.42
C ALA A 201 -1.49 12.15 7.31
N VAL A 202 -2.26 11.08 7.11
CA VAL A 202 -3.21 10.98 5.98
C VAL A 202 -4.55 11.65 6.26
N PHE A 203 -5.02 11.71 7.50
CA PHE A 203 -6.36 12.26 7.80
C PHE A 203 -6.35 13.60 8.53
N HIS A 204 -5.29 13.94 9.26
CA HIS A 204 -5.29 15.09 10.18
C HIS A 204 -4.23 16.13 9.87
N ALA A 205 -3.02 15.72 9.44
CA ALA A 205 -1.93 16.66 9.18
C ALA A 205 -2.27 17.67 8.07
N PRO A 206 -1.70 18.88 8.08
CA PRO A 206 -1.90 19.88 7.03
C PRO A 206 -1.57 19.34 5.63
N ALA A 207 -2.46 19.60 4.68
CA ALA A 207 -2.40 19.11 3.31
C ALA A 207 -3.12 20.10 2.36
N THR A 208 -3.19 19.80 1.06
CA THR A 208 -3.94 20.61 0.09
C THR A 208 -5.45 20.49 0.34
N THR A 209 -5.90 19.29 0.68
CA THR A 209 -7.30 18.96 0.94
C THR A 209 -7.66 19.06 2.42
N ALA A 210 -8.90 19.45 2.68
CA ALA A 210 -9.43 19.55 4.03
C ALA A 210 -9.44 18.17 4.73
N PRO A 211 -9.13 18.07 6.04
CA PRO A 211 -9.25 16.84 6.82
C PRO A 211 -10.58 16.12 6.65
N GLU A 212 -11.69 16.87 6.57
CA GLU A 212 -13.04 16.33 6.44
C GLU A 212 -13.24 15.58 5.12
N LEU A 213 -12.67 16.11 4.03
CA LEU A 213 -12.72 15.46 2.72
C LEU A 213 -11.91 14.15 2.72
N ARG A 214 -10.71 14.16 3.33
CA ARG A 214 -9.87 12.96 3.45
C ARG A 214 -10.52 11.90 4.34
N ALA A 215 -11.10 12.31 5.47
CA ALA A 215 -11.84 11.40 6.34
C ALA A 215 -13.03 10.77 5.59
N ALA A 216 -13.84 11.57 4.89
CA ALA A 216 -14.97 11.09 4.10
C ALA A 216 -14.54 10.17 2.94
N ALA A 217 -13.40 10.46 2.31
CA ALA A 217 -12.80 9.58 1.30
C ALA A 217 -12.35 8.24 1.89
N GLY A 218 -11.80 8.26 3.11
CA GLY A 218 -11.42 7.06 3.84
C GLY A 218 -12.61 6.21 4.24
N THR A 219 -13.63 6.79 4.89
CA THR A 219 -14.77 6.07 5.47
C THR A 219 -15.85 5.72 4.45
N GLY A 220 -15.98 6.49 3.38
CA GLY A 220 -17.09 6.39 2.44
C GLY A 220 -18.28 7.31 2.77
N ASP A 221 -18.15 8.21 3.75
CA ASP A 221 -19.22 9.13 4.17
C ASP A 221 -19.38 10.37 3.28
N GLY A 222 -18.61 10.48 2.19
CA GLY A 222 -18.68 11.60 1.26
C GLY A 222 -20.06 11.73 0.63
N ARG A 223 -20.54 12.97 0.46
CA ARG A 223 -21.89 13.26 -0.07
C ARG A 223 -21.93 14.12 -1.33
N THR A 224 -20.81 14.74 -1.69
CA THR A 224 -20.76 15.72 -2.78
C THR A 224 -19.91 15.19 -3.92
N GLU A 225 -20.55 14.90 -5.05
CA GLU A 225 -19.86 14.51 -6.28
C GLU A 225 -18.84 15.57 -6.72
N PRO A 226 -17.73 15.17 -7.37
CA PRO A 226 -17.41 13.84 -7.91
C PRO A 226 -16.77 12.82 -6.92
N TRP A 227 -16.55 13.21 -5.66
CA TRP A 227 -15.71 12.44 -4.73
C TRP A 227 -16.26 11.08 -4.28
N PRO A 228 -17.55 10.92 -3.91
CA PRO A 228 -18.07 9.65 -3.43
C PRO A 228 -17.95 8.56 -4.49
N SER A 229 -18.31 8.87 -5.74
CA SER A 229 -18.19 7.95 -6.88
C SER A 229 -16.74 7.53 -7.13
N TYR A 230 -15.80 8.50 -7.16
CA TYR A 230 -14.38 8.19 -7.37
C TYR A 230 -13.77 7.38 -6.22
N THR A 231 -14.00 7.80 -4.97
CA THR A 231 -13.38 7.16 -3.81
C THR A 231 -13.95 5.77 -3.55
N ALA A 232 -15.22 5.50 -3.91
CA ALA A 232 -15.78 4.14 -3.92
C ALA A 232 -15.03 3.23 -4.88
N LEU A 233 -14.70 3.70 -6.10
CA LEU A 233 -13.85 2.93 -7.01
C LEU A 233 -12.50 2.63 -6.36
N VAL A 234 -11.83 3.61 -5.76
CA VAL A 234 -10.53 3.40 -5.12
C VAL A 234 -10.60 2.39 -3.97
N ARG A 235 -11.63 2.45 -3.11
CA ARG A 235 -11.78 1.56 -1.95
C ARG A 235 -12.14 0.13 -2.36
N ASP A 236 -13.08 0.00 -3.28
CA ASP A 236 -13.85 -1.24 -3.46
C ASP A 236 -13.54 -1.94 -4.79
N ALA A 237 -13.06 -1.19 -5.79
CA ALA A 237 -12.82 -1.70 -7.14
C ALA A 237 -11.68 -0.94 -7.85
N SER A 238 -10.54 -0.77 -7.19
CA SER A 238 -9.45 0.11 -7.67
C SER A 238 -8.98 -0.23 -9.09
N TYR A 239 -9.05 -1.51 -9.45
CA TYR A 239 -8.72 -2.03 -10.79
C TYR A 239 -9.64 -1.51 -11.91
N ARG A 240 -10.78 -0.89 -11.57
CA ARG A 240 -11.71 -0.25 -12.50
C ARG A 240 -11.47 1.25 -12.68
N VAL A 241 -10.60 1.87 -11.88
CA VAL A 241 -10.27 3.29 -12.03
C VAL A 241 -9.67 3.51 -13.41
N ALA A 242 -10.27 4.40 -14.19
CA ALA A 242 -9.87 4.71 -15.55
C ALA A 242 -9.36 6.16 -15.67
N GLU A 243 -8.74 6.47 -16.82
CA GLU A 243 -8.32 7.83 -17.13
C GLU A 243 -9.51 8.80 -17.20
N SER A 244 -10.68 8.32 -17.64
CA SER A 244 -11.91 9.11 -17.66
C SER A 244 -12.38 9.55 -16.26
N ASP A 245 -12.06 8.81 -15.20
CA ASP A 245 -12.37 9.22 -13.82
C ASP A 245 -11.48 10.39 -13.38
N ILE A 246 -10.20 10.37 -13.75
CA ILE A 246 -9.27 11.48 -13.49
C ILE A 246 -9.71 12.71 -14.30
N THR A 247 -10.06 12.55 -15.58
CA THR A 247 -10.58 13.64 -16.42
C THR A 247 -11.85 14.25 -15.85
N ARG A 248 -12.74 13.44 -15.24
CA ARG A 248 -13.96 13.96 -14.59
C ARG A 248 -13.63 14.84 -13.39
N LEU A 249 -12.66 14.42 -12.57
CA LEU A 249 -12.21 15.18 -11.40
C LEU A 249 -11.56 16.51 -11.80
N THR A 250 -10.67 16.50 -12.79
CA THR A 250 -10.01 17.72 -13.27
C THR A 250 -10.99 18.65 -13.99
N ALA A 251 -11.95 18.12 -14.75
CA ALA A 251 -13.03 18.92 -15.35
C ALA A 251 -13.95 19.56 -14.29
N ALA A 252 -14.06 18.97 -13.10
CA ALA A 252 -14.76 19.55 -11.95
C ALA A 252 -13.92 20.59 -11.19
N GLY A 253 -12.70 20.90 -11.65
CA GLY A 253 -11.82 21.92 -11.09
C GLY A 253 -10.85 21.42 -10.01
N HIS A 254 -10.77 20.12 -9.77
CA HIS A 254 -9.82 19.56 -8.80
C HIS A 254 -8.42 19.42 -9.39
N THR A 255 -7.43 19.80 -8.60
CA THR A 255 -6.01 19.67 -8.94
C THR A 255 -5.54 18.22 -8.79
N GLU A 256 -4.49 17.83 -9.52
CA GLU A 256 -3.91 16.48 -9.34
C GLU A 256 -3.31 16.26 -7.93
N ASP A 257 -2.93 17.33 -7.22
CA ASP A 257 -2.54 17.27 -5.81
C ASP A 257 -3.71 16.85 -4.91
N GLU A 258 -4.89 17.44 -5.10
CA GLU A 258 -6.10 17.07 -4.36
C GLU A 258 -6.54 15.65 -4.69
N ILE A 259 -6.49 15.28 -5.98
CA ILE A 259 -6.80 13.92 -6.42
C ILE A 259 -5.85 12.94 -5.74
N PHE A 260 -4.54 13.17 -5.78
CA PHE A 260 -3.55 12.32 -5.11
C PHE A 260 -3.86 12.12 -3.61
N GLU A 261 -4.10 13.21 -2.88
CA GLU A 261 -4.39 13.14 -1.44
C GLU A 261 -5.67 12.36 -1.13
N VAL A 262 -6.72 12.58 -1.92
CA VAL A 262 -8.01 11.88 -1.76
C VAL A 262 -7.90 10.40 -2.15
N THR A 263 -7.15 10.05 -3.20
CA THR A 263 -6.87 8.65 -3.55
C THR A 263 -6.12 7.93 -2.44
N VAL A 264 -5.10 8.58 -1.86
CA VAL A 264 -4.35 8.04 -0.71
C VAL A 264 -5.25 7.85 0.49
N ALA A 265 -6.07 8.85 0.83
CA ALA A 265 -7.00 8.76 1.97
C ALA A 265 -8.02 7.62 1.79
N ALA A 266 -8.57 7.44 0.58
CA ALA A 266 -9.47 6.34 0.27
C ALA A 266 -8.78 4.97 0.40
N ALA A 267 -7.60 4.79 -0.18
CA ALA A 267 -6.85 3.53 -0.09
C ALA A 267 -6.43 3.19 1.35
N VAL A 268 -5.91 4.17 2.09
CA VAL A 268 -5.51 4.02 3.50
C VAL A 268 -6.71 3.73 4.38
N GLY A 269 -7.84 4.42 4.19
CA GLY A 269 -9.06 4.17 4.95
C GLY A 269 -9.61 2.76 4.74
N ALA A 270 -9.60 2.25 3.50
CA ALA A 270 -10.00 0.87 3.21
C ALA A 270 -9.08 -0.15 3.90
N ALA A 271 -7.77 0.02 3.77
CA ALA A 271 -6.79 -0.89 4.34
C ALA A 271 -6.81 -0.91 5.88
N LEU A 272 -6.97 0.26 6.50
CA LEU A 272 -7.09 0.35 7.95
C LEU A 272 -8.36 -0.31 8.48
N ARG A 273 -9.48 -0.26 7.74
CA ARG A 273 -10.69 -1.01 8.12
C ARG A 273 -10.43 -2.52 8.16
N SER A 274 -9.76 -3.07 7.16
CA SER A 274 -9.38 -4.49 7.14
C SER A 274 -8.42 -4.83 8.28
N PHE A 275 -7.40 -3.99 8.49
CA PHE A 275 -6.43 -4.15 9.57
C PHE A 275 -7.10 -4.12 10.97
N ASP A 276 -7.99 -3.17 11.21
CA ASP A 276 -8.71 -3.02 12.48
C ASP A 276 -9.68 -4.19 12.71
N ALA A 277 -10.31 -4.70 11.65
CA ALA A 277 -11.13 -5.92 11.73
C ALA A 277 -10.29 -7.14 12.12
N GLY A 278 -9.10 -7.30 11.53
CA GLY A 278 -8.15 -8.34 11.91
C GLY A 278 -7.69 -8.22 13.35
N ARG A 279 -7.36 -7.01 13.82
CA ARG A 279 -7.00 -6.79 15.23
C ARG A 279 -8.12 -7.18 16.19
N ARG A 280 -9.35 -6.76 15.91
CA ARG A 280 -10.54 -7.13 16.72
C ARG A 280 -10.75 -8.63 16.75
N ALA A 281 -10.63 -9.31 15.60
CA ALA A 281 -10.77 -10.76 15.51
C ALA A 281 -9.72 -11.52 16.35
N LEU A 282 -8.56 -10.92 16.59
CA LEU A 282 -7.50 -11.46 17.46
C LEU A 282 -7.64 -11.09 18.94
N GLY A 283 -8.67 -10.34 19.34
CA GLY A 283 -8.83 -9.82 20.71
C GLY A 283 -7.84 -8.69 21.06
N ASN A 284 -7.21 -8.07 20.05
CA ASN A 284 -6.21 -7.03 20.20
C ASN A 284 -6.82 -5.62 20.03
N ASP A 285 -7.91 -5.34 20.74
CA ASP A 285 -8.54 -4.02 20.73
C ASP A 285 -7.57 -2.96 21.25
N PRO A 286 -7.49 -1.77 20.62
CA PRO A 286 -6.96 -0.59 21.28
C PRO A 286 -8.03 -0.15 22.29
N GLY A 287 -7.78 -0.42 23.58
CA GLY A 287 -8.39 0.38 24.64
C GLY A 287 -7.90 1.82 24.56
#